data_AF-A0A380EAZ3-F1
#
_entry.id   AF-A0A380EAZ3-F1
#
_cell.length_a   1.000
_cell.length_b   1.000
_cell.length_c   1.000
_cell.angle_alpha   90.00
_cell.angle_beta   90.00
_cell.angle_gamma   90.00
#
_symmetry.space_group_name_H-M   'P 1'
#
loop_
_entity.id
_entity.type
_entity.pdbx_description
1 polymer ?
#
loop_
_entity_poly.entity_id
_entity_poly.type
_entity_poly.pdbx_seq_one_letter_code
_entity_poly.pdbx_strand_id
1 'polypeptide(L)' 'MNEVDYLTSTSALELKEVPQRLAVIGSGYIAAELGQMFHNLGTEVTLMQRSERLF' A
#
# COMPACT_ATOMS: atom_id res chain seq x y z
N MET A 1 12.68 16.88 -3.83
CA MET A 1 12.12 15.66 -3.19
C MET A 1 10.59 15.66 -3.11
N ASN A 2 9.86 16.59 -3.77
CA ASN A 2 8.39 16.69 -3.71
C ASN A 2 7.81 16.81 -5.13
N GLU A 3 7.94 15.78 -5.96
CA GLU A 3 7.43 15.83 -7.35
C GLU A 3 6.46 14.69 -7.68
N VAL A 4 6.19 13.79 -6.71
CA VAL A 4 5.33 12.64 -6.92
C VAL A 4 4.34 12.56 -5.77
N ASP A 5 3.05 12.54 -6.13
CA ASP A 5 1.97 12.34 -5.19
C ASP A 5 2.03 10.91 -4.63
N TYR A 6 1.80 10.79 -3.34
CA TYR A 6 1.80 9.51 -2.64
C TYR A 6 0.63 9.42 -1.67
N LEU A 7 0.27 8.18 -1.33
CA LEU A 7 -0.75 7.89 -0.35
C LEU A 7 -0.10 7.60 1.00
N THR A 8 -0.77 8.01 2.06
CA THR A 8 -0.51 7.54 3.42
C THR A 8 -1.55 6.47 3.76
N SER A 9 -1.41 5.81 4.91
CA SER A 9 -2.43 4.89 5.41
C SER A 9 -3.81 5.55 5.53
N THR A 10 -3.86 6.85 5.83
CA THR A 10 -5.10 7.61 5.93
C THR A 10 -5.67 7.92 4.55
N SER A 11 -4.89 8.54 3.66
CA SER A 11 -5.41 8.95 2.35
C SER A 11 -5.68 7.77 1.42
N ALA A 12 -5.06 6.61 1.64
CA ALA A 12 -5.42 5.38 0.93
C ALA A 12 -6.85 4.92 1.22
N LEU A 13 -7.34 5.09 2.45
CA LEU A 13 -8.71 4.73 2.85
C LEU A 13 -9.77 5.69 2.29
N GLU A 14 -9.36 6.88 1.85
CA GLU A 14 -10.23 7.91 1.29
C GLU A 14 -10.37 7.77 -0.24
N LEU A 15 -9.65 6.83 -0.87
CA LEU A 15 -9.78 6.55 -2.29
C LEU A 15 -11.22 6.13 -2.63
N LYS A 16 -11.79 6.80 -3.62
CA LYS A 16 -13.15 6.52 -4.10
C LYS A 16 -13.21 5.39 -5.13
N GLU A 17 -12.06 5.02 -5.67
CA GLU A 17 -11.92 3.98 -6.69
C GLU A 17 -10.79 3.03 -6.30
N VAL A 18 -10.97 1.76 -6.63
CA VAL A 18 -9.95 0.74 -6.40
C VAL A 18 -8.87 0.85 -7.49
N PRO A 19 -7.60 1.09 -7.14
CA PRO A 19 -6.54 1.21 -8.13
C PRO A 19 -6.27 -0.14 -8.79
N GLN A 20 -5.87 -0.14 -10.06
CA GLN A 20 -5.46 -1.37 -10.74
C GLN A 20 -4.18 -1.96 -10.15
N ARG A 21 -3.23 -1.09 -9.75
CA ARG A 21 -1.92 -1.46 -9.20
C ARG A 21 -1.58 -0.57 -8.01
N LEU A 22 -0.97 -1.14 -6.98
CA LEU A 22 -0.56 -0.40 -5.77
C LEU A 22 0.78 -0.91 -5.25
N ALA A 23 1.75 0.01 -5.11
CA ALA A 23 2.99 -0.25 -4.41
C ALA A 23 2.88 0.26 -2.97
N VAL A 24 3.12 -0.62 -2.00
CA VAL A 24 3.08 -0.29 -0.56
C VAL A 24 4.51 -0.36 -0.03
N ILE A 25 5.00 0.76 0.51
CA ILE A 25 6.36 0.87 1.08
C ILE A 25 6.25 0.76 2.60
N GLY A 26 6.72 -0.36 3.15
CA GLY A 26 6.71 -0.63 4.59
C GLY A 26 6.55 -2.11 4.91
N SER A 27 6.97 -2.51 6.11
CA SER A 27 6.93 -3.89 6.61
C SER A 27 6.12 -4.06 7.91
N GLY A 28 5.40 -3.02 8.33
CA GLY A 28 4.57 -3.04 9.53
C GLY A 28 3.18 -3.59 9.27
N TYR A 29 2.42 -3.83 10.34
CA TYR A 29 1.07 -4.41 10.24
C TYR A 29 0.13 -3.57 9.36
N ILE A 30 0.19 -2.23 9.40
CA ILE A 30 -0.63 -1.35 8.55
C ILE A 30 -0.37 -1.62 7.05
N ALA A 31 0.89 -1.82 6.67
CA ALA A 31 1.24 -2.11 5.27
C ALA A 31 0.67 -3.47 4.83
N ALA A 32 0.73 -4.48 5.72
CA ALA A 32 0.17 -5.80 5.45
C ALA A 32 -1.36 -5.77 5.39
N GLU A 33 -2.03 -5.10 6.33
CA GLU A 33 -3.49 -4.98 6.38
C GLU A 33 -4.05 -4.25 5.15
N LEU A 34 -3.50 -3.08 4.82
CA LEU A 34 -3.94 -2.31 3.67
C LEU A 34 -3.57 -3.02 2.35
N GLY A 35 -2.38 -3.61 2.28
CA GLY A 35 -1.96 -4.39 1.12
C GLY A 35 -2.90 -5.56 0.85
N GLN A 36 -3.26 -6.32 1.88
CA GLN A 36 -4.22 -7.42 1.75
C GLN A 36 -5.62 -6.92 1.41
N MET A 37 -6.07 -5.82 2.03
CA MET A 37 -7.37 -5.20 1.75
C MET A 37 -7.50 -4.83 0.27
N PHE A 38 -6.53 -4.10 -0.29
CA PHE A 38 -6.53 -3.71 -1.70
C PHE A 38 -6.40 -4.91 -2.64
N HIS A 39 -5.60 -5.91 -2.29
CA HIS A 39 -5.51 -7.15 -3.05
C HIS A 39 -6.87 -7.85 -3.17
N ASN A 40 -7.61 -7.95 -2.05
CA ASN A 40 -8.93 -8.56 -2.03
C ASN A 40 -9.97 -7.77 -2.83
N LEU A 41 -9.75 -6.46 -3.02
CA LEU A 41 -10.59 -5.60 -3.87
C LEU A 41 -10.21 -5.70 -5.36
N GLY A 42 -9.20 -6.50 -5.72
CA GLY A 42 -8.78 -6.73 -7.10
C GLY A 42 -7.59 -5.90 -7.56
N THR A 43 -6.93 -5.16 -6.66
CA THR A 43 -5.68 -4.45 -6.96
C THR A 43 -4.52 -5.44 -7.05
N GLU A 44 -3.65 -5.28 -8.03
CA GLU A 44 -2.34 -5.94 -8.05
C GLU A 44 -1.40 -5.19 -7.09
N VAL A 45 -1.09 -5.82 -5.94
CA VAL A 45 -0.34 -5.19 -4.85
C VAL A 45 1.11 -5.67 -4.85
N THR A 46 2.05 -4.73 -4.75
CA THR A 46 3.47 -5.01 -4.52
C THR A 46 3.91 -4.42 -3.18
N LEU A 47 4.41 -5.27 -2.28
CA LEU A 47 4.97 -4.85 -1.00
C LEU A 47 6.49 -4.65 -1.13
N MET A 48 6.98 -3.49 -0.72
CA MET A 48 8.40 -3.16 -0.69
C MET A 48 8.84 -2.87 0.74
N GLN A 49 9.88 -3.55 1.19
CA GLN A 49 10.46 -3.35 2.50
C GLN A 49 11.97 -3.36 2.43
N ARG A 50 12.61 -2.66 3.38
CA ARG A 50 14.07 -2.69 3.53
C ARG A 50 14.55 -3.94 4.26
N SER A 51 13.74 -4.47 5.19
CA SER A 51 14.12 -5.60 6.04
C SER A 51 14.00 -6.93 5.29
N GLU A 52 14.88 -7.88 5.61
CA GLU A 52 14.85 -9.25 5.08
C GLU A 52 13.61 -10.04 5.53
N ARG A 53 12.94 -9.61 6.62
CA ARG A 53 11.76 -10.27 7.18
C ARG A 53 10.65 -9.25 7.44
N LEU A 54 9.41 -9.70 7.26
CA LEU A 54 8.22 -8.99 7.73
C LEU A 54 8.25 -8.92 9.26
N PHE A 55 7.71 -7.83 9.81
CA PHE A 55 7.65 -7.60 11.25
C PHE A 55 6.51 -8.39 11.89
#